data_AF-A0A357SYK1-F1
#
_entry.id   AF-A0A357SYK1-F1
#
_cell.length_a   1.000
_cell.length_b   1.000
_cell.length_c   1.000
_cell.angle_alpha   90.00
_cell.angle_beta   90.00
_cell.angle_gamma   90.00
#
_symmetry.space_group_name_H-M   'P 1'
#
loop_
_entity.id
_entity.type
_entity.pdbx_description
1 polymer ?
#
loop_
_entity_poly.entity_id
_entity_poly.type
_entity_poly.pdbx_seq_one_letter_code
_entity_poly.pdbx_strand_id
1 'polypeptide(L)'
;MQYDSENVTNYGARWRYRMAPEFSWERQWEVLVESVKWCVQKAKTVGLKLIVEPRVGEIISNTDGMLRLIEAVNEPNLGAILDTGHQYAQKEI
;
A
#
# COMPACT_ATOMS: atom_id res chain seq x y z
N MET A 1 4.12 7.24 18.55
CA MET A 1 5.16 7.45 17.53
C MET A 1 5.58 8.90 17.65
N GLN A 2 6.78 9.18 18.17
CA GLN A 2 7.28 10.56 18.17
C GLN A 2 7.84 10.77 16.77
N TYR A 3 7.16 11.58 15.98
CA TYR A 3 7.55 11.88 14.61
C TYR A 3 8.82 12.75 14.68
N ASP A 4 9.98 12.16 14.39
CA ASP A 4 11.23 12.90 14.29
C ASP A 4 11.26 13.57 12.91
N SER A 5 10.78 14.81 12.87
CA SER A 5 10.68 15.61 11.65
C SER A 5 12.02 15.88 10.98
N GLU A 6 13.15 15.72 11.68
CA GLU A 6 14.48 15.97 11.12
C GLU A 6 15.06 14.75 10.40
N ASN A 7 14.51 13.55 10.60
CA ASN A 7 15.02 12.30 10.03
C ASN A 7 14.02 11.57 9.10
N VAL A 8 13.00 12.27 8.60
CA VAL A 8 11.95 11.70 7.74
C VAL A 8 12.46 11.03 6.46
N THR A 9 13.69 11.31 6.02
CA THR A 9 14.34 10.72 4.84
C THR A 9 15.47 9.75 5.20
N ASN A 10 15.71 9.46 6.48
CA ASN A 10 16.74 8.51 6.89
C ASN A 10 16.23 7.07 6.77
N TYR A 11 16.24 6.56 5.53
CA TYR A 11 15.85 5.17 5.22
C TYR A 11 16.79 4.11 5.85
N GLY A 12 17.92 4.51 6.43
CA GLY A 12 18.86 3.64 7.16
C GLY A 12 18.60 3.56 8.68
N ALA A 13 17.61 4.30 9.19
CA ALA A 13 17.29 4.31 10.61
C ALA A 13 16.80 2.93 11.10
N ARG A 14 17.32 2.48 12.25
CA ARG A 14 16.87 1.24 12.91
C ARG A 14 15.82 1.55 13.95
N TRP A 15 14.60 1.13 13.69
CA TRP A 15 13.47 1.29 14.61
C TRP A 15 13.31 0.04 15.48
N ARG A 16 13.04 0.24 16.76
CA ARG A 16 12.57 -0.82 17.67
C ARG A 16 11.12 -0.56 18.00
N TYR A 17 10.25 -1.51 17.66
CA TYR A 17 8.83 -1.43 17.95
C TYR A 17 8.38 -2.68 18.73
N ARG A 18 7.36 -2.51 19.56
CA ARG A 18 6.58 -3.62 20.13
C ARG A 18 5.26 -3.68 19.38
N MET A 19 5.01 -4.77 18.67
CA MET A 19 3.69 -5.03 18.11
C MET A 19 2.74 -5.45 19.23
N ALA A 20 1.47 -5.09 19.09
CA ALA A 20 0.43 -5.67 19.93
C ALA A 20 0.42 -7.19 19.74
N PRO A 21 0.32 -8.01 20.80
CA PRO A 21 0.27 -9.47 20.69
C PRO A 21 -0.83 -9.98 19.74
N GLU A 22 -1.89 -9.21 19.58
CA GLU A 22 -3.07 -9.52 18.78
C GLU A 22 -2.92 -9.10 17.30
N PHE A 23 -1.80 -8.44 16.94
CA PHE A 23 -1.58 -8.00 15.58
C PHE A 23 -1.40 -9.18 14.61
N SER A 24 -2.08 -9.13 13.47
CA SER A 24 -1.98 -10.13 12.40
C SER A 24 -1.80 -9.44 11.05
N TRP A 25 -0.71 -9.79 10.36
CA TRP A 25 -0.47 -9.34 8.98
C TRP A 25 -1.51 -9.86 8.00
N GLU A 26 -1.97 -11.10 8.20
CA GLU A 26 -3.04 -11.68 7.38
C GLU A 26 -4.32 -10.86 7.53
N ARG A 27 -4.71 -10.52 8.77
CA ARG A 27 -5.89 -9.70 9.00
C ARG A 27 -5.73 -8.28 8.44
N GLN A 28 -4.55 -7.69 8.58
CA GLN A 28 -4.25 -6.37 8.00
C GLN A 28 -4.36 -6.39 6.47
N TRP A 29 -3.89 -7.46 5.83
CA TRP A 29 -4.01 -7.67 4.40
C TRP A 29 -5.46 -7.83 3.95
N GLU A 30 -6.25 -8.66 4.65
CA GLU A 30 -7.69 -8.82 4.40
C GLU A 30 -8.42 -7.47 4.42
N VAL A 31 -8.19 -6.68 5.47
CA VAL A 31 -8.81 -5.35 5.63
C VAL A 31 -8.42 -4.42 4.48
N LEU A 32 -7.16 -4.43 4.06
CA LEU A 32 -6.72 -3.64 2.91
C LEU A 32 -7.45 -4.04 1.62
N VAL A 33 -7.47 -5.34 1.31
CA VAL A 33 -8.12 -5.88 0.11
C VAL A 33 -9.62 -5.57 0.12
N GLU A 34 -10.31 -5.82 1.23
CA GLU A 34 -11.74 -5.52 1.40
C GLU A 34 -12.03 -4.03 1.20
N SER A 35 -11.19 -3.16 1.78
CA SER A 35 -11.35 -1.71 1.67
C SER A 35 -11.15 -1.21 0.24
N VAL A 36 -10.10 -1.66 -0.45
CA VAL A 36 -9.85 -1.29 -1.85
C VAL A 36 -10.96 -1.82 -2.74
N LYS A 37 -11.42 -3.07 -2.52
CA LYS A 37 -12.52 -3.67 -3.27
C LYS A 37 -13.82 -2.87 -3.12
N TRP A 38 -14.14 -2.44 -1.91
CA TRP A 38 -15.29 -1.58 -1.66
C TRP A 38 -15.15 -0.25 -2.41
N CYS A 39 -13.99 0.41 -2.32
CA CYS A 39 -13.74 1.69 -2.99
C CYS A 39 -13.85 1.57 -4.52
N VAL A 40 -13.24 0.55 -5.12
CA VAL A 40 -13.26 0.39 -6.59
C VAL A 40 -14.66 0.05 -7.10
N GLN A 41 -15.44 -0.72 -6.34
CA GLN A 41 -16.84 -0.99 -6.67
C GLN A 41 -17.69 0.27 -6.59
N LYS A 42 -17.45 1.16 -5.61
CA LYS A 42 -18.12 2.48 -5.55
C LYS A 42 -17.73 3.37 -6.72
N ALA A 43 -16.45 3.46 -7.05
CA ALA A 43 -15.97 4.21 -8.20
C ALA A 43 -16.63 3.74 -9.51
N LYS A 44 -16.79 2.42 -9.67
CA LYS A 44 -17.47 1.80 -10.83
C LYS A 44 -18.90 2.29 -11.01
N THR A 45 -19.66 2.52 -9.93
CA THR A 45 -21.06 2.97 -10.00
C THR A 45 -21.24 4.33 -10.64
N VAL A 46 -20.17 5.15 -10.68
CA VAL A 46 -20.15 6.49 -11.29
C VAL A 46 -19.21 6.56 -12.50
N GLY A 47 -18.80 5.41 -13.04
CA GLY A 47 -17.95 5.34 -14.23
C GLY A 47 -16.48 5.73 -14.01
N LEU A 48 -16.00 5.72 -12.77
CA LEU A 48 -14.61 6.04 -12.42
C LEU A 48 -13.72 4.80 -12.28
N LYS A 49 -12.43 4.99 -12.56
CA LYS A 49 -11.37 4.06 -12.19
C LYS A 49 -10.79 4.46 -10.84
N LEU A 50 -10.41 3.47 -10.03
CA LEU A 50 -9.62 3.68 -8.82
C LEU A 50 -8.16 3.40 -9.14
N ILE A 51 -7.29 4.37 -8.90
CA ILE A 51 -5.85 4.25 -9.12
C ILE A 51 -5.16 4.32 -7.76
N VAL A 52 -4.38 3.28 -7.44
CA VAL A 52 -3.56 3.23 -6.22
C VAL A 52 -2.14 3.67 -6.55
N GLU A 53 -1.56 4.47 -5.67
CA GLU A 53 -0.15 4.88 -5.74
C GLU A 53 0.67 4.00 -4.80
N PRO A 54 1.57 3.15 -5.33
CA PRO A 54 2.53 2.44 -4.50
C PRO A 54 3.60 3.42 -4.00
N ARG A 55 3.76 3.52 -2.68
CA ARG A 55 4.65 4.51 -2.03
C ARG A 55 5.60 3.86 -1.05
N VAL A 56 6.80 4.43 -0.93
CA VAL A 56 7.86 3.94 -0.03
C VAL A 56 7.35 3.89 1.41
N GLY A 57 7.52 2.75 2.08
CA GLY A 57 7.14 2.58 3.49
C GLY A 57 5.66 2.29 3.74
N GLU A 58 4.82 2.24 2.69
CA GLU A 58 3.43 1.81 2.78
C GLU A 58 3.27 0.29 2.55
N ILE A 59 2.09 -0.27 2.87
CA ILE A 59 1.80 -1.70 2.68
C ILE A 59 1.94 -2.10 1.21
N ILE A 60 1.48 -1.24 0.30
CA ILE A 60 1.69 -1.36 -1.14
C ILE A 60 2.77 -0.36 -1.52
N SER A 61 4.00 -0.84 -1.65
CA SER A 61 5.17 0.01 -1.88
C SER A 61 5.90 -0.30 -3.18
N ASN A 62 5.80 -1.53 -3.67
CA ASN A 62 6.55 -2.04 -4.82
C ASN A 62 5.63 -2.73 -5.85
N THR A 63 6.25 -3.22 -6.92
CA THR A 63 5.53 -3.87 -8.02
C THR A 63 4.82 -5.15 -7.56
N ASP A 64 5.49 -6.02 -6.79
CA ASP A 64 4.89 -7.27 -6.31
C ASP A 64 3.64 -7.02 -5.46
N GLY A 65 3.73 -6.11 -4.48
CA GLY A 65 2.62 -5.75 -3.62
C GLY A 65 1.43 -5.21 -4.42
N MET A 66 1.69 -4.38 -5.43
CA MET A 66 0.64 -3.84 -6.29
C MET A 66 -0.02 -4.94 -7.15
N LEU A 67 0.76 -5.84 -7.74
CA LEU A 67 0.24 -6.96 -8.53
C LEU A 67 -0.62 -7.90 -7.67
N ARG A 68 -0.17 -8.23 -6.46
CA ARG A 68 -0.93 -9.04 -5.50
C ARG A 68 -2.24 -8.36 -5.07
N LEU A 69 -2.24 -7.04 -4.91
CA LEU A 69 -3.47 -6.30 -4.61
C LEU A 69 -4.45 -6.35 -5.80
N ILE A 70 -3.97 -6.17 -7.03
CA ILE A 70 -4.80 -6.24 -8.24
C ILE A 70 -5.45 -7.63 -8.36
N GLU A 71 -4.66 -8.68 -8.18
CA GLU A 71 -5.15 -10.07 -8.21
C GLU A 71 -6.18 -10.33 -7.12
N ALA A 72 -5.90 -9.91 -5.87
CA ALA A 72 -6.80 -10.15 -4.74
C ALA A 72 -8.12 -9.38 -4.85
N VAL A 73 -8.09 -8.14 -5.34
CA VAL A 73 -9.30 -7.32 -5.51
C VAL A 73 -10.13 -7.80 -6.71
N ASN A 74 -9.46 -8.14 -7.81
CA ASN A 74 -10.04 -8.68 -9.05
C ASN A 74 -11.19 -7.83 -9.62
N GLU A 75 -10.97 -6.51 -9.77
CA GLU A 75 -11.92 -5.59 -10.39
C GLU A 75 -11.26 -4.85 -11.57
N PRO A 76 -11.90 -4.79 -12.75
CA PRO A 76 -11.28 -4.31 -13.98
C PRO A 76 -11.04 -2.78 -14.01
N ASN A 77 -11.63 -2.03 -13.07
CA ASN A 77 -11.44 -0.59 -12.95
C ASN A 77 -10.46 -0.21 -11.82
N LEU A 78 -9.74 -1.18 -11.26
CA LEU A 78 -8.57 -0.94 -10.41
C LEU A 78 -7.32 -0.80 -11.27
N GLY A 79 -6.45 0.14 -10.94
CA GLY A 79 -5.13 0.27 -11.56
C GLY A 79 -4.10 0.87 -10.60
N ALA A 80 -2.89 1.06 -11.12
CA ALA A 80 -1.80 1.72 -10.43
C ALA A 80 -1.35 2.98 -11.17
N ILE A 81 -0.86 3.97 -10.43
CA ILE A 81 -0.05 5.05 -11.00
C ILE A 81 1.40 4.60 -11.01
N LEU A 82 2.06 4.78 -12.15
CA LEU A 82 3.48 4.53 -12.30
C LEU A 82 4.27 5.77 -11.85
N ASP A 83 4.43 5.91 -10.53
CA ASP A 83 5.31 6.92 -9.95
C ASP A 83 6.76 6.40 -9.93
N THR A 84 7.57 6.84 -10.89
CA THR A 84 8.96 6.39 -11.01
C THR A 84 9.86 6.89 -9.90
N GLY A 85 9.49 7.96 -9.18
CA GLY A 85 10.24 8.45 -8.03
C GLY A 85 10.09 7.50 -6.84
N HIS A 86 8.86 7.14 -6.51
CA HIS A 86 8.58 6.17 -5.47
C HIS A 86 9.11 4.77 -5.83
N GLN A 87 8.94 4.32 -7.07
CA GLN A 87 9.44 3.01 -7.52
C GLN A 87 10.96 2.94 -7.66
N TYR A 88 11.65 4.08 -7.83
CA TYR A 88 13.12 4.12 -7.77
C TYR A 88 13.63 4.04 -6.32
N ALA A 89 12.94 4.71 -5.40
CA ALA A 89 13.34 4.75 -3.99
C ALA A 89 13.00 3.45 -3.24
N GLN A 90 11.88 2.80 -3.57
CA GLN A 90 11.51 1.50 -3.02
C GLN A 90 12.29 0.39 -3.74
N LYS A 91 12.98 -0.47 -2.98
CA LYS A 91 13.64 -1.65 -3.55
C LYS A 91 12.63 -2.78 -3.72
N GLU A 92 12.70 -3.47 -4.85
CA GLU A 92 12.15 -4.82 -5.01
C GLU A 92 13.03 -5.79 -4.19
N ILE A 93 12.44 -6.62 -3.33
CA ILE A 93 13.14 -7.53 -2.40
C ILE A 93 12.73 -8.96 -2.71
#